data_AF-A0A7X7ANH6-F1
#
_entry.id   AF-A0A7X7ANH6-F1
#
_cell.length_a   1.000
_cell.length_b   1.000
_cell.length_c   1.000
_cell.angle_alpha   90.00
_cell.angle_beta   90.00
_cell.angle_gamma   90.00
#
_symmetry.space_group_name_H-M   'P 1'
#
loop_
_entity.id
_entity.type
_entity.pdbx_description
1 polymer ?
#
loop_
_entity_poly.entity_id
_entity_poly.type
_entity_poly.pdbx_seq_one_letter_code
_entity_poly.pdbx_strand_id
1 'polypeptide(L)'
;MNKKIQWQFKMTPTRAVLIAIVLLGCVSAFVRFTKGLGAATNLSDQVPWGLWIAFDVISGVALAAGAFITAAVIYIFNRKKFLPLLRPAILTGFLGYVLVALGLIFDLGKYYYIWHPI
;
A
#
# COMPACT_ATOMS: atom_id res chain seq x y z
N MET A 1 -20.74 -39.70 4.44
CA MET A 1 -19.83 -38.90 3.57
C MET A 1 -19.22 -37.78 4.39
N ASN A 2 -17.99 -37.91 4.87
CA ASN A 2 -17.35 -36.86 5.68
C ASN A 2 -15.86 -36.74 5.29
N LYS A 3 -15.53 -35.85 4.34
CA LYS A 3 -14.15 -35.52 3.99
C LYS A 3 -13.63 -34.53 5.04
N LYS A 4 -12.86 -35.01 6.02
CA LYS A 4 -12.06 -34.14 6.89
C LYS A 4 -11.03 -33.41 6.03
N ILE A 5 -11.15 -32.09 5.94
CA ILE A 5 -10.20 -31.21 5.28
C ILE A 5 -8.89 -31.28 6.08
N GLN A 6 -7.91 -32.01 5.56
CA GLN A 6 -6.58 -32.15 6.15
C GLN A 6 -5.72 -30.99 5.62
N TRP A 7 -5.62 -29.90 6.38
CA TRP A 7 -4.70 -28.80 6.09
C TRP A 7 -3.25 -29.26 6.24
N GLN A 8 -2.67 -29.86 5.19
CA GLN A 8 -1.27 -30.25 5.20
C GLN A 8 -0.37 -29.07 4.82
N PHE A 9 0.18 -28.41 5.84
CA PHE A 9 1.27 -27.45 5.71
C PHE A 9 2.58 -28.16 5.33
N LYS A 10 2.69 -28.62 4.08
CA LYS A 10 3.93 -29.20 3.57
C LYS A 10 4.99 -28.09 3.48
N MET A 11 6.06 -28.17 4.29
CA MET A 11 7.17 -27.22 4.26
C MET A 11 8.00 -27.45 3.00
N THR A 12 7.72 -26.68 1.95
CA THR A 12 8.58 -26.59 0.77
C THR A 12 9.63 -25.51 1.00
N PRO A 13 10.82 -25.59 0.37
CA PRO A 13 11.85 -24.57 0.50
C PRO A 13 11.32 -23.17 0.12
N THR A 14 10.43 -23.08 -0.86
CA THR A 14 9.73 -21.85 -1.24
C THR A 14 8.84 -21.29 -0.12
N ARG A 15 8.14 -22.15 0.62
CA ARG A 15 7.29 -21.72 1.75
C ARG A 15 8.14 -21.26 2.93
N ALA A 16 9.28 -21.91 3.19
CA ALA A 16 10.21 -21.47 4.22
C ALA A 16 10.78 -20.07 3.93
N VAL A 17 11.14 -19.80 2.68
CA VAL A 17 11.57 -18.46 2.23
C VAL A 17 10.46 -17.42 2.39
N LEU A 18 9.23 -17.74 1.97
CA LEU A 18 8.09 -16.83 2.13
C LEU A 18 7.79 -16.54 3.62
N ILE A 19 7.84 -17.55 4.49
CA ILE A 19 7.65 -17.38 5.93
C ILE A 19 8.77 -16.50 6.51
N ALA A 20 10.02 -16.69 6.08
CA ALA A 20 11.14 -15.86 6.53
C ALA A 20 10.97 -14.39 6.10
N ILE A 21 10.50 -14.14 4.87
CA ILE A 21 10.20 -12.79 4.38
C ILE A 21 9.08 -12.14 5.20
N VAL A 22 8.01 -12.88 5.50
CA VAL A 22 6.91 -12.38 6.34
C VAL A 22 7.41 -12.07 7.75
N LEU A 23 8.21 -12.95 8.35
CA LEU A 23 8.80 -12.72 9.67
C LEU A 23 9.70 -11.49 9.69
N LEU A 24 10.56 -11.32 8.67
CA LEU A 24 11.39 -10.12 8.54
C LEU A 24 10.55 -8.85 8.38
N GLY A 25 9.45 -8.91 7.61
CA GLY A 25 8.48 -7.82 7.49
C GLY A 25 7.76 -7.50 8.80
N CYS A 26 7.42 -8.51 9.60
CA CYS A 26 6.84 -8.30 10.92
C CYS A 26 7.84 -7.70 11.90
N VAL A 27 9.10 -8.14 11.87
CA VAL A 27 10.17 -7.59 12.71
C VAL A 27 10.46 -6.14 12.32
N SER A 28 10.53 -5.82 11.03
CA SER A 28 10.74 -4.44 10.58
C SER A 28 9.57 -3.53 10.96
N ALA A 29 8.32 -4.00 10.85
CA ALA A 29 7.16 -3.29 11.35
C ALA A 29 7.23 -3.07 12.87
N PHE A 30 7.63 -4.08 13.65
CA PHE A 30 7.77 -3.96 15.09
C PHE A 30 8.85 -2.96 15.51
N VAL A 31 10.01 -2.99 14.84
CA VAL A 31 11.10 -2.03 15.06
C VAL A 31 10.66 -0.61 14.66
N ARG A 32 9.86 -0.46 13.60
CA ARG A 32 9.27 0.81 13.16
C ARG A 32 8.37 1.42 14.22
N PHE A 33 7.47 0.63 14.82
CA PHE A 33 6.53 1.10 15.85
C PHE A 33 7.19 1.37 17.20
N THR A 34 8.30 0.70 17.52
CA THR A 34 8.96 0.82 18.84
C THR A 34 10.16 1.76 18.88
N LYS A 35 10.96 1.84 17.81
CA LYS A 35 12.20 2.66 17.75
C LYS A 35 12.08 3.93 16.90
N GLY A 36 10.89 4.20 16.34
CA GLY A 36 10.61 5.43 15.59
C GLY A 36 11.16 5.44 14.16
N LEU A 37 10.96 6.58 13.48
CA LEU A 37 11.36 6.86 12.08
C LEU A 37 12.87 6.74 11.84
N GLY A 38 13.69 7.21 12.77
CA GLY A 38 15.15 7.24 12.58
C GLY A 38 15.79 5.85 12.46
N ALA A 39 15.29 4.86 13.22
CA ALA A 39 15.90 3.53 13.30
C ALA A 39 15.51 2.59 12.14
N ALA A 40 14.40 2.86 11.45
CA ALA A 40 13.85 1.97 10.43
C ALA A 40 14.04 2.48 9.00
N THR A 41 14.09 3.79 8.79
CA THR A 41 14.02 4.36 7.45
C THR A 41 15.17 5.29 7.09
N ASN A 42 16.17 5.48 7.98
CA ASN A 42 17.32 6.38 7.80
C ASN A 42 16.89 7.79 7.32
N LEU A 43 15.75 8.27 7.81
CA LEU A 43 15.29 9.63 7.56
C LEU A 43 16.09 10.57 8.47
N SER A 44 16.77 11.53 7.86
CA SER A 44 17.46 12.64 8.52
C SER A 44 16.58 13.90 8.43
N ASP A 45 16.76 14.86 9.34
CA ASP A 45 16.00 16.12 9.36
C ASP A 45 16.12 16.95 8.07
N GLN A 46 17.10 16.63 7.21
CA GLN A 46 17.27 17.23 5.87
C GLN A 46 16.37 16.60 4.80
N VAL A 47 15.99 15.34 4.95
CA VAL A 47 15.13 14.58 4.01
C VAL A 47 14.02 13.86 4.79
N PRO A 48 13.12 14.61 5.44
CA PRO A 48 12.09 14.06 6.32
C PRO A 48 11.01 13.27 5.58
N TRP A 49 11.00 13.29 4.24
CA TRP A 49 10.08 12.50 3.42
C TRP A 49 10.77 11.22 2.87
N GLY A 50 12.09 11.26 2.75
CA GLY A 50 12.93 10.14 2.31
C GLY A 50 12.48 9.47 1.00
N LEU A 51 12.99 8.26 0.78
CA LEU A 51 12.61 7.41 -0.35
C LEU A 51 11.21 6.78 -0.17
N TRP A 52 10.75 6.66 1.07
CA TRP A 52 9.54 5.92 1.44
C TRP A 52 8.27 6.64 0.99
N ILE A 53 8.12 7.92 1.36
CA ILE A 53 6.98 8.74 0.92
C ILE A 53 7.08 9.08 -0.58
N ALA A 54 8.29 9.20 -1.13
CA ALA A 54 8.45 9.38 -2.57
C ALA A 54 7.94 8.15 -3.33
N PHE A 55 8.25 6.95 -2.85
CA PHE A 55 7.84 5.71 -3.49
C PHE A 55 6.33 5.45 -3.35
N ASP A 56 5.75 5.64 -2.17
CA ASP A 56 4.32 5.38 -1.94
C ASP A 56 3.42 6.36 -2.72
N VAL A 57 3.81 7.64 -2.80
CA VAL A 57 3.09 8.66 -3.56
C VAL A 57 3.24 8.40 -5.05
N ILE A 58 4.46 8.19 -5.56
CA ILE A 58 4.66 8.01 -7.00
C ILE A 58 3.99 6.72 -7.49
N SER A 59 4.01 5.63 -6.72
CA SER A 59 3.41 4.37 -7.15
C SER A 59 1.90 4.31 -6.90
N GLY A 60 1.43 4.70 -5.72
CA GLY A 60 0.03 4.60 -5.33
C GLY A 60 -0.83 5.74 -5.87
N VAL A 61 -0.35 7.00 -5.79
CA VAL A 61 -1.12 8.17 -6.28
C VAL A 61 -1.12 8.23 -7.80
N ALA A 62 -0.03 7.85 -8.49
CA ALA A 62 -0.06 7.82 -9.96
C ALA A 62 -1.07 6.79 -10.49
N LEU A 63 -1.18 5.64 -9.82
CA LEU A 63 -2.19 4.63 -10.13
C LEU A 63 -3.62 5.19 -9.91
N ALA A 64 -3.83 5.94 -8.82
CA ALA A 64 -5.11 6.60 -8.53
C ALA A 64 -5.46 7.70 -9.54
N ALA A 65 -4.49 8.52 -9.95
CA ALA A 65 -4.67 9.58 -10.94
C ALA A 65 -5.19 9.04 -12.29
N GLY A 66 -4.72 7.86 -12.72
CA GLY A 66 -5.20 7.21 -13.93
C GLY A 66 -6.71 6.92 -13.93
N ALA A 67 -7.28 6.62 -12.75
CA ALA A 67 -8.71 6.38 -12.61
C ALA A 67 -9.54 7.66 -12.82
N PHE A 68 -9.10 8.78 -12.26
CA PHE A 68 -9.77 10.08 -12.45
C PHE A 68 -9.69 10.56 -13.89
N ILE A 69 -8.55 10.41 -14.54
CA ILE A 69 -8.39 10.80 -15.95
C ILE A 69 -9.35 9.96 -16.82
N THR A 70 -9.45 8.66 -16.56
CA THR A 70 -10.39 7.79 -17.28
C THR A 70 -11.84 8.21 -17.06
N ALA A 71 -12.22 8.55 -15.83
CA ALA A 71 -13.55 9.07 -15.52
C ALA A 71 -13.82 10.43 -16.21
N ALA A 72 -12.84 11.34 -16.20
CA ALA A 72 -12.93 12.63 -16.87
C ALA A 72 -13.12 12.47 -18.38
N VAL A 73 -12.39 11.59 -19.04
CA VAL A 73 -12.54 11.29 -20.48
C VAL A 73 -13.94 10.77 -20.81
N ILE A 74 -14.53 9.96 -19.95
CA ILE A 74 -15.85 9.37 -20.19
C ILE A 74 -16.97 10.38 -19.92
N TYR A 75 -16.93 11.08 -18.79
CA TYR A 75 -18.01 11.96 -18.35
C TYR A 75 -17.89 13.39 -18.90
N ILE A 76 -16.69 13.99 -18.93
CA ILE A 76 -16.49 15.36 -19.42
C ILE A 76 -16.42 15.39 -20.94
N PHE A 77 -15.62 14.50 -21.54
CA PHE A 77 -15.47 14.44 -23.00
C PHE A 77 -16.50 13.53 -23.68
N ASN A 78 -17.49 13.02 -22.95
CA ASN A 78 -18.64 12.23 -23.41
C ASN A 78 -18.27 10.99 -24.27
N ARG A 79 -17.09 10.41 -24.03
CA ARG A 79 -16.60 9.23 -24.79
C ARG A 79 -17.19 7.94 -24.22
N LYS A 80 -18.46 7.69 -24.54
CA LYS A 80 -19.22 6.51 -24.08
C LYS A 80 -18.64 5.15 -24.51
N LYS A 81 -17.77 5.11 -25.52
CA LYS A 81 -17.10 3.87 -25.96
C LYS A 81 -16.24 3.22 -24.87
N PHE A 82 -15.76 4.00 -23.90
CA PHE A 82 -14.89 3.52 -22.82
C PHE A 82 -15.63 3.23 -21.50
N LEU A 83 -16.97 3.29 -21.47
CA LEU A 83 -17.78 2.90 -20.30
C LEU A 83 -17.40 1.54 -19.67
N PRO A 84 -17.07 0.49 -20.44
CA PRO A 84 -16.63 -0.78 -19.87
C PRO A 84 -15.31 -0.69 -19.08
N LEU A 85 -14.43 0.24 -19.44
CA LEU A 85 -13.13 0.46 -18.78
C LEU A 85 -13.25 1.28 -17.49
N LEU A 86 -14.39 1.95 -17.27
CA LEU A 86 -14.59 2.78 -16.09
C LEU A 86 -14.60 1.97 -14.79
N ARG A 87 -15.29 0.82 -14.78
CA ARG A 87 -15.40 -0.04 -13.59
C ARG A 87 -14.04 -0.54 -13.09
N PRO A 88 -13.18 -1.16 -13.93
CA PRO A 88 -11.85 -1.55 -13.49
C PRO A 88 -10.97 -0.34 -13.15
N ALA A 89 -11.07 0.77 -13.89
CA ALA A 89 -10.29 1.98 -13.59
C ALA A 89 -10.61 2.55 -12.19
N ILE A 90 -11.89 2.70 -11.83
CA ILE A 90 -12.31 3.17 -10.51
C ILE A 90 -11.86 2.19 -9.41
N LEU A 91 -11.99 0.88 -9.63
CA LEU A 91 -11.56 -0.13 -8.67
C LEU A 91 -10.04 -0.05 -8.42
N THR A 92 -9.27 0.11 -9.49
CA THR A 92 -7.82 0.30 -9.44
C THR A 92 -7.46 1.60 -8.71
N GLY A 93 -8.18 2.70 -8.97
CA GLY A 93 -7.93 3.96 -8.29
C GLY A 93 -8.29 3.93 -6.81
N PHE A 94 -9.37 3.24 -6.45
CA PHE A 94 -9.74 2.99 -5.06
C PHE A 94 -8.65 2.18 -4.34
N LEU A 95 -8.16 1.11 -4.97
CA LEU A 95 -7.07 0.31 -4.41
C LEU A 95 -5.79 1.13 -4.24
N GLY A 96 -5.46 1.98 -5.22
CA GLY A 96 -4.34 2.93 -5.13
C GLY A 96 -4.45 3.86 -3.92
N TYR A 97 -5.62 4.44 -3.68
CA TYR A 97 -5.84 5.27 -2.49
C TYR A 97 -5.74 4.50 -1.17
N VAL A 98 -6.25 3.27 -1.11
CA VAL A 98 -6.12 2.43 0.08
C VAL A 98 -4.64 2.14 0.37
N LEU A 99 -3.84 1.85 -0.66
CA LEU A 99 -2.41 1.64 -0.53
C LEU A 99 -1.68 2.89 -0.01
N VAL A 100 -2.01 4.08 -0.55
CA VAL A 100 -1.43 5.35 -0.08
C VAL A 100 -1.84 5.65 1.35
N ALA A 101 -3.11 5.43 1.72
CA ALA A 101 -3.57 5.64 3.09
C ALA A 101 -2.85 4.74 4.09
N LEU A 102 -2.64 3.46 3.74
CA LEU A 102 -1.87 2.52 4.56
C LEU A 102 -0.39 2.90 4.61
N GLY A 103 0.22 3.28 3.48
CA GLY A 103 1.60 3.77 3.40
C GLY A 103 1.81 4.98 4.32
N LEU A 104 0.92 5.96 4.23
CA LEU A 104 0.95 7.16 5.06
C LEU A 104 0.88 6.83 6.57
N ILE A 105 0.01 5.91 6.99
CA ILE A 105 -0.09 5.47 8.39
C ILE A 105 1.24 4.84 8.87
N PHE A 106 1.91 4.08 7.99
CA PHE A 106 3.21 3.48 8.28
C PHE A 106 4.37 4.48 8.24
N ASP A 107 4.25 5.53 7.43
CA ASP A 107 5.28 6.56 7.28
C ASP A 107 5.17 7.67 8.34
N LEU A 108 3.98 7.88 8.91
CA LEU A 108 3.76 8.79 10.03
C LEU A 108 4.40 8.28 11.33
N GLY A 109 5.43 8.99 11.81
CA GLY A 109 6.09 8.71 13.10
C GLY A 109 5.18 8.87 14.33
N LYS A 110 4.12 9.69 14.21
CA LYS A 110 3.01 9.77 15.16
C LYS A 110 1.71 9.33 14.47
N TYR A 111 1.56 8.05 14.24
CA TYR A 111 0.33 7.44 13.71
C TYR A 111 -0.93 7.73 14.55
N TYR A 112 -0.78 8.19 15.81
CA TYR A 112 -1.90 8.59 16.66
C TYR A 112 -2.31 10.08 16.52
N TYR A 113 -1.60 10.90 15.76
CA TYR A 113 -1.89 12.35 15.63
C TYR A 113 -2.32 12.75 14.21
N ILE A 114 -2.89 11.81 13.45
CA ILE A 114 -3.26 12.02 12.04
C ILE A 114 -4.31 13.14 11.89
N TRP A 115 -5.20 13.28 12.87
CA TRP A 115 -6.28 14.26 12.84
C TRP A 115 -5.86 15.68 13.28
N HIS A 116 -4.66 15.85 13.88
CA HIS A 116 -4.11 17.16 14.28
C HIS A 116 -2.76 17.36 13.58
N PRO A 117 -2.77 17.81 12.31
CA PRO A 117 -1.55 18.08 11.55
C PRO A 117 -0.80 19.36 12.01
N ILE A 118 -1.32 20.07 13.01
CA ILE A 118 -0.80 21.33 13.60
C ILE A 118 -0.99 21.29 15.11
#